data_AF-A0A166CN09-F1
#
_entry.id   AF-A0A166CN09-F1
#
_cell.length_a   1.000
_cell.length_b   1.000
_cell.length_c   1.000
_cell.angle_alpha   90.00
_cell.angle_beta   90.00
_cell.angle_gamma   90.00
#
_symmetry.space_group_name_H-M   'P 1'
#
loop_
_entity.id
_entity.type
_entity.pdbx_description
1 polymer ?
#
loop_
_entity_poly.entity_id
_entity_poly.type
_entity_poly.pdbx_seq_one_letter_code
_entity_poly.pdbx_strand_id
1 'polypeptide(L)'
;MRPSLIFGLASAFVVVHVSSLPTRAELRRHDEHHPSPMPLDHPDAHSHSAHAGPPLTVLNETEVLLGHVPDPLSYWAHDFESPELPSYQGFMVVHVVGMSLAFFGCLPAAISLRIANSPWRSPVVIAFNVLVAISVAASTLYKKLTPDLYEGSKHGLIGYVVVILASIIPIIDAFDSIKSLITALRNGEKFSISLIKASFLDTHAQASEYTGLNFHDEPEEYETAALRADDEELEKPRPRHERQSSSDTFVNDDHHHHKSSRMSITSEFSESTARDSPTMWRAPAWNTEEQSPKSLVARVAHLAFIALERLLIFGAFIALQTGAVTYTGICRENYINGCLAHLIKGGIFWSYGLISFGRYLGAFADKGWAWNRAPRSTHGRVPVSAEFIESFVIFFYGITNTWMERFGAEPGSPFTSKQVQHISIAVMFWFAGLVGMAIETKTFRNWLASSALSSVKPDEQISEPHSYVGSFNPFPALVVGVTGIAMAAHHQTYLFQVQIHTLWGNFLAAFAVLRSLTYFFLWLRPSKSILPSRPPTEALASFFLTAGGLTFIFSTEQITFMAMRRGHDDVMMFLNVAVAITCLAFCWVLSISAFKGWVMFRSRQPMSV
;
A
#
# COMPACT_ATOMS: atom_id res chain seq x y z
N MET A 1 3.96 42.11 -3.93
CA MET A 1 4.82 41.48 -4.96
C MET A 1 4.15 40.19 -5.44
N ARG A 2 4.44 39.69 -6.65
CA ARG A 2 3.78 38.50 -7.22
C ARG A 2 4.36 37.19 -6.63
N PRO A 3 3.54 36.24 -6.15
CA PRO A 3 4.01 34.94 -5.65
C PRO A 3 4.06 33.89 -6.78
N SER A 4 5.05 33.98 -7.67
CA SER A 4 5.25 33.02 -8.78
C SER A 4 6.41 32.05 -8.50
N LEU A 5 6.45 31.45 -7.31
CA LEU A 5 7.59 30.65 -6.82
C LEU A 5 7.23 29.54 -5.80
N ILE A 6 6.00 28.99 -5.86
CA ILE A 6 5.57 27.84 -5.04
C ILE A 6 4.88 26.78 -5.93
N PHE A 7 5.60 26.28 -6.94
CA PHE A 7 5.23 25.10 -7.71
C PHE A 7 6.28 24.00 -7.49
N GLY A 8 5.86 22.84 -6.97
CA GLY A 8 6.75 21.70 -6.71
C GLY A 8 6.33 20.79 -5.54
N LEU A 9 5.68 21.34 -4.51
CA LEU A 9 5.22 20.58 -3.32
C LEU A 9 3.75 20.84 -2.92
N ALA A 10 3.07 21.81 -3.54
CA ALA A 10 1.69 22.18 -3.22
C ALA A 10 0.63 21.42 -4.04
N SER A 11 1.01 20.54 -4.96
CA SER A 11 0.12 19.93 -5.96
C SER A 11 -0.90 18.92 -5.40
N ALA A 12 -0.84 18.61 -4.09
CA ALA A 12 -1.91 17.88 -3.38
C ALA A 12 -3.03 18.80 -2.83
N PHE A 13 -2.86 20.13 -2.91
CA PHE A 13 -3.80 21.14 -2.41
C PHE A 13 -4.09 22.21 -3.48
N VAL A 14 -4.48 21.77 -4.68
CA VAL A 14 -4.99 22.67 -5.73
C VAL A 14 -6.48 22.93 -5.52
N VAL A 15 -6.81 23.81 -4.59
CA VAL A 15 -8.06 24.59 -4.71
C VAL A 15 -7.76 25.72 -5.68
N VAL A 16 -8.46 25.75 -6.81
CA VAL A 16 -8.23 26.72 -7.88
C VAL A 16 -8.67 28.12 -7.42
N HIS A 17 -7.72 29.04 -7.29
CA HIS A 17 -7.98 30.45 -7.01
C HIS A 17 -7.74 31.28 -8.29
N VAL A 18 -8.82 31.62 -9.00
CA VAL A 18 -8.81 32.52 -10.16
C VAL A 18 -9.50 33.83 -9.76
N SER A 19 -8.79 34.95 -9.94
CA SER A 19 -9.17 36.25 -9.40
C SER A 19 -9.80 37.17 -10.44
N SER A 20 -11.14 37.11 -10.57
CA SER A 20 -11.93 38.14 -11.28
C SER A 20 -13.38 38.18 -10.81
N LEU A 21 -13.75 39.25 -10.08
CA LEU A 21 -15.13 39.58 -9.73
C LEU A 21 -15.83 40.30 -10.90
N PRO A 22 -17.05 39.87 -11.30
CA PRO A 22 -18.04 40.76 -11.91
C PRO A 22 -18.74 41.60 -10.83
N THR A 23 -19.15 42.82 -11.16
CA THR A 23 -19.70 43.77 -10.18
C THR A 23 -21.19 43.53 -9.89
N ARG A 24 -21.64 43.91 -8.68
CA ARG A 24 -22.99 43.72 -8.10
C ARG A 24 -24.09 44.53 -8.82
N ALA A 25 -24.37 44.26 -10.10
CA ALA A 25 -25.22 45.10 -10.95
C ALA A 25 -26.34 44.38 -11.75
N GLU A 26 -26.21 43.08 -12.07
CA GLU A 26 -27.10 42.42 -13.06
C GLU A 26 -28.15 41.45 -12.48
N LEU A 27 -28.49 41.58 -11.19
CA LEU A 27 -29.54 40.79 -10.53
C LEU A 27 -30.92 41.48 -10.55
N ARG A 28 -31.30 42.10 -11.68
CA ARG A 28 -32.62 42.70 -11.93
C ARG A 28 -33.10 42.55 -13.38
N ARG A 29 -33.51 41.32 -13.74
CA ARG A 29 -34.65 41.00 -14.63
C ARG A 29 -34.82 39.48 -14.74
N HIS A 30 -35.91 38.95 -14.20
CA HIS A 30 -36.95 38.24 -14.96
C HIS A 30 -38.03 37.67 -14.02
N ASP A 31 -39.06 38.50 -13.82
CA ASP A 31 -40.48 38.16 -13.99
C ASP A 31 -41.05 36.91 -13.27
N GLU A 32 -41.63 37.20 -12.10
CA GLU A 32 -42.95 36.75 -11.65
C GLU A 32 -43.64 35.60 -12.42
N HIS A 33 -43.83 34.45 -11.75
CA HIS A 33 -44.96 33.53 -11.98
C HIS A 33 -45.49 33.00 -10.64
N HIS A 34 -46.78 33.19 -10.37
CA HIS A 34 -47.46 32.68 -9.17
C HIS A 34 -48.08 31.29 -9.43
N PRO A 35 -47.84 30.31 -8.54
CA PRO A 35 -48.74 29.16 -8.35
C PRO A 35 -49.69 29.39 -7.15
N SER A 36 -50.89 28.80 -7.22
CA SER A 36 -51.89 28.82 -6.14
C SER A 36 -51.62 27.74 -5.07
N PRO A 37 -52.11 27.90 -3.82
CA PRO A 37 -51.83 26.96 -2.75
C PRO A 37 -52.59 25.62 -2.89
N MET A 38 -51.88 24.53 -2.60
CA MET A 38 -52.39 23.17 -2.38
C MET A 38 -51.93 22.69 -0.99
N PRO A 39 -52.59 21.69 -0.36
CA PRO A 39 -52.54 21.51 1.08
C PRO A 39 -51.23 20.95 1.64
N LEU A 40 -51.02 21.20 2.94
CA LEU A 40 -49.93 20.67 3.75
C LEU A 40 -50.18 19.19 4.11
N ASP A 41 -49.57 18.28 3.36
CA ASP A 41 -49.20 16.96 3.88
C ASP A 41 -47.74 17.01 4.37
N HIS A 42 -47.47 16.45 5.56
CA HIS A 42 -46.12 16.32 6.09
C HIS A 42 -45.36 15.19 5.35
N PRO A 43 -44.21 15.45 4.70
CA PRO A 43 -43.36 14.39 4.19
C PRO A 43 -42.39 13.91 5.27
N ASP A 44 -42.41 12.62 5.60
CA ASP A 44 -41.46 12.04 6.55
C ASP A 44 -40.02 12.14 6.04
N ALA A 45 -39.10 12.58 6.92
CA ALA A 45 -37.74 13.05 6.60
C ALA A 45 -36.76 12.01 6.00
N HIS A 46 -37.22 10.78 5.72
CA HIS A 46 -36.44 9.71 5.10
C HIS A 46 -37.11 9.13 3.84
N SER A 47 -38.16 9.78 3.33
CA SER A 47 -38.89 9.36 2.12
C SER A 47 -38.27 9.95 0.83
N HIS A 48 -37.14 9.39 0.39
CA HIS A 48 -36.70 9.55 -1.01
C HIS A 48 -37.68 8.81 -1.94
N SER A 49 -38.80 9.46 -2.24
CA SER A 49 -39.82 8.97 -3.16
C SER A 49 -39.29 8.93 -4.60
N ALA A 50 -39.91 8.12 -5.46
CA ALA A 50 -39.36 7.73 -6.74
C ALA A 50 -39.48 8.82 -7.83
N HIS A 51 -38.63 9.83 -7.77
CA HIS A 51 -38.44 10.79 -8.86
C HIS A 51 -37.75 10.13 -10.06
N ALA A 52 -38.55 9.52 -10.95
CA ALA A 52 -38.13 9.03 -12.26
C ALA A 52 -37.92 10.19 -13.28
N GLY A 53 -37.29 11.28 -12.84
CA GLY A 53 -36.94 12.44 -13.66
C GLY A 53 -35.48 12.42 -14.11
N PRO A 54 -35.08 13.31 -15.03
CA PRO A 54 -33.67 13.55 -15.33
C PRO A 54 -32.95 14.17 -14.10
N PRO A 55 -31.66 13.90 -13.89
CA PRO A 55 -30.90 14.45 -12.77
C PRO A 55 -30.77 15.98 -12.87
N LEU A 56 -30.79 16.66 -11.72
CA LEU A 56 -30.84 18.12 -11.64
C LEU A 56 -29.53 18.76 -12.11
N THR A 57 -29.64 19.87 -12.86
CA THR A 57 -28.50 20.64 -13.39
C THR A 57 -28.25 21.96 -12.65
N VAL A 58 -29.11 22.33 -11.70
CA VAL A 58 -29.01 23.55 -10.90
C VAL A 58 -29.22 23.18 -9.44
N LEU A 59 -28.37 23.71 -8.55
CA LEU A 59 -28.48 23.50 -7.10
C LEU A 59 -29.68 24.26 -6.53
N ASN A 60 -30.65 23.53 -5.97
CA ASN A 60 -31.78 24.10 -5.27
C ASN A 60 -31.47 24.24 -3.78
N GLU A 61 -30.92 25.39 -3.37
CA GLU A 61 -30.54 25.64 -1.97
C GLU A 61 -31.72 25.48 -1.00
N THR A 62 -32.94 25.84 -1.40
CA THR A 62 -34.14 25.65 -0.55
C THR A 62 -34.41 24.18 -0.26
N GLU A 63 -34.20 23.29 -1.22
CA GLU A 63 -34.39 21.84 -1.09
C GLU A 63 -33.27 21.19 -0.28
N VAL A 64 -32.02 21.63 -0.44
CA VAL A 64 -30.91 21.23 0.45
C VAL A 64 -31.22 21.63 1.89
N LEU A 65 -31.74 22.84 2.11
CA LEU A 65 -32.07 23.37 3.43
C LEU A 65 -33.33 22.75 4.09
N LEU A 66 -34.08 21.89 3.38
CA LEU A 66 -35.11 21.05 4.00
C LEU A 66 -34.52 19.81 4.71
N GLY A 67 -33.37 19.31 4.23
CA GLY A 67 -32.69 18.13 4.82
C GLY A 67 -31.47 18.46 5.68
N HIS A 68 -30.88 19.65 5.52
CA HIS A 68 -29.58 20.00 6.09
C HIS A 68 -29.53 21.44 6.62
N VAL A 69 -28.81 21.65 7.72
CA VAL A 69 -28.50 22.99 8.26
C VAL A 69 -27.57 23.73 7.29
N PRO A 70 -27.66 25.08 7.15
CA PRO A 70 -26.71 25.86 6.35
C PRO A 70 -25.25 25.60 6.77
N ASP A 71 -24.36 25.38 5.79
CA ASP A 71 -22.94 25.14 6.07
C ASP A 71 -22.31 26.33 6.82
N PRO A 72 -21.79 26.15 8.05
CA PRO A 72 -21.18 27.23 8.81
C PRO A 72 -19.78 27.57 8.29
N LEU A 73 -19.31 28.79 8.60
CA LEU A 73 -18.00 29.30 8.16
C LEU A 73 -16.88 28.28 8.42
N SER A 74 -16.14 27.92 7.37
CA SER A 74 -14.98 27.03 7.46
C SER A 74 -13.66 27.80 7.59
N TYR A 75 -12.61 27.12 8.04
CA TYR A 75 -11.27 27.72 8.09
C TYR A 75 -10.78 28.16 6.70
N TRP A 76 -11.13 27.41 5.63
CA TRP A 76 -10.89 27.83 4.25
C TRP A 76 -11.58 29.16 3.92
N ALA A 77 -12.87 29.27 4.19
CA ALA A 77 -13.64 30.48 3.90
C ALA A 77 -13.20 31.68 4.77
N HIS A 78 -12.77 31.42 6.01
CA HIS A 78 -12.16 32.43 6.88
C HIS A 78 -10.81 32.93 6.33
N ASP A 79 -9.91 32.03 5.91
CA ASP A 79 -8.56 32.41 5.47
C ASP A 79 -8.54 33.06 4.07
N PHE A 80 -9.45 32.72 3.16
CA PHE A 80 -9.42 33.12 1.75
C PHE A 80 -10.64 33.91 1.24
N GLU A 81 -11.81 33.78 1.87
CA GLU A 81 -13.08 34.33 1.36
C GLU A 81 -13.65 35.45 2.26
N SER A 82 -13.04 35.67 3.43
CA SER A 82 -13.47 36.63 4.46
C SER A 82 -12.43 37.75 4.70
N PRO A 83 -12.23 38.69 3.76
CA PRO A 83 -11.16 39.71 3.83
C PRO A 83 -11.30 40.72 4.97
N GLU A 84 -12.43 40.73 5.67
CA GLU A 84 -12.70 41.56 6.84
C GLU A 84 -12.17 40.94 8.15
N LEU A 85 -11.78 39.66 8.13
CA LEU A 85 -11.27 38.90 9.28
C LEU A 85 -9.73 38.73 9.22
N PRO A 86 -9.05 38.61 10.38
CA PRO A 86 -7.61 38.40 10.42
C PRO A 86 -7.24 36.98 9.98
N SER A 87 -6.91 36.80 8.70
CA SER A 87 -6.40 35.55 8.12
C SER A 87 -4.99 35.21 8.65
N TYR A 88 -4.81 33.96 9.09
CA TYR A 88 -3.53 33.44 9.62
C TYR A 88 -2.97 32.26 8.79
N GLN A 89 -3.44 32.14 7.54
CA GLN A 89 -3.10 31.09 6.56
C GLN A 89 -1.61 30.66 6.52
N GLY A 90 -0.66 31.58 6.76
CA GLY A 90 0.77 31.26 6.78
C GLY A 90 1.16 30.18 7.80
N PHE A 91 0.53 30.16 8.98
CA PHE A 91 0.76 29.10 9.97
C PHE A 91 0.14 27.77 9.55
N MET A 92 -1.01 27.79 8.86
CA MET A 92 -1.61 26.58 8.30
C MET A 92 -0.74 26.00 7.17
N VAL A 93 -0.21 26.84 6.28
CA VAL A 93 0.72 26.42 5.22
C VAL A 93 1.99 25.79 5.81
N VAL A 94 2.59 26.40 6.85
CA VAL A 94 3.74 25.82 7.56
C VAL A 94 3.39 24.47 8.20
N HIS A 95 2.21 24.34 8.81
CA HIS A 95 1.75 23.08 9.38
C HIS A 95 1.56 21.98 8.33
N VAL A 96 0.81 22.26 7.26
CA VAL A 96 0.47 21.29 6.20
C VAL A 96 1.73 20.84 5.44
N VAL A 97 2.58 21.79 5.02
CA VAL A 97 3.82 21.48 4.29
C VAL A 97 4.82 20.78 5.21
N GLY A 98 5.00 21.24 6.45
CA GLY A 98 5.93 20.65 7.41
C GLY A 98 5.55 19.23 7.84
N MET A 99 4.26 18.97 8.12
CA MET A 99 3.78 17.60 8.39
C MET A 99 3.90 16.70 7.16
N SER A 100 3.60 17.21 5.97
CA SER A 100 3.73 16.42 4.73
C SER A 100 5.19 16.03 4.45
N LEU A 101 6.12 16.97 4.60
CA LEU A 101 7.56 16.70 4.47
C LEU A 101 8.08 15.77 5.56
N ALA A 102 7.56 15.84 6.79
CA ALA A 102 7.92 14.90 7.85
C ALA A 102 7.43 13.48 7.53
N PHE A 103 6.11 13.29 7.35
CA PHE A 103 5.49 11.97 7.29
C PHE A 103 5.57 11.28 5.93
N PHE A 104 5.54 12.01 4.81
CA PHE A 104 5.70 11.43 3.47
C PHE A 104 7.14 11.55 2.94
N GLY A 105 7.93 12.50 3.47
CA GLY A 105 9.35 12.70 3.15
C GLY A 105 10.31 11.98 4.09
N CYS A 106 10.58 12.59 5.24
CA CYS A 106 11.64 12.14 6.16
C CYS A 106 11.39 10.74 6.74
N LEU A 107 10.15 10.37 7.03
CA LEU A 107 9.81 9.07 7.62
C LEU A 107 10.11 7.88 6.66
N PRO A 108 9.62 7.83 5.40
CA PRO A 108 10.03 6.81 4.43
C PRO A 108 11.52 6.80 4.11
N ALA A 109 12.17 7.96 4.11
CA ALA A 109 13.62 8.06 3.94
C ALA A 109 14.38 7.45 5.15
N ALA A 110 13.96 7.72 6.38
CA ALA A 110 14.54 7.14 7.60
C ALA A 110 14.36 5.62 7.68
N ILE A 111 13.18 5.10 7.29
CA ILE A 111 12.92 3.66 7.19
C ILE A 111 13.87 3.02 6.15
N SER A 112 14.00 3.64 4.97
CA SER A 112 14.89 3.16 3.89
C SER A 112 16.36 3.16 4.32
N LEU A 113 16.81 4.22 5.01
CA LEU A 113 18.17 4.34 5.54
C LEU A 113 18.47 3.33 6.66
N ARG A 114 17.48 2.98 7.50
CA ARG A 114 17.67 1.92 8.50
C ARG A 114 17.76 0.54 7.86
N ILE A 115 16.94 0.22 6.86
CA ILE A 115 17.00 -1.09 6.17
C ILE A 115 18.40 -1.34 5.56
N ALA A 116 19.09 -0.26 5.16
CA ALA A 116 20.46 -0.31 4.64
C ALA A 116 21.56 0.00 5.69
N ASN A 117 21.23 -0.01 6.99
CA ASN A 117 22.14 0.28 8.11
C ASN A 117 22.99 1.57 7.95
N SER A 118 22.43 2.59 7.28
CA SER A 118 23.19 3.78 6.90
C SER A 118 23.30 4.79 8.06
N PRO A 119 24.50 5.34 8.36
CA PRO A 119 24.67 6.35 9.41
C PRO A 119 23.90 7.66 9.15
N TRP A 120 23.46 7.88 7.90
CA TRP A 120 22.58 9.00 7.53
C TRP A 120 21.16 8.88 8.12
N ARG A 121 20.78 7.74 8.73
CA ARG A 121 19.52 7.58 9.47
C ARG A 121 19.34 8.67 10.54
N SER A 122 20.34 8.89 11.38
CA SER A 122 20.26 9.82 12.53
C SER A 122 19.94 11.27 12.15
N PRO A 123 20.64 11.93 11.20
CA PRO A 123 20.27 13.29 10.79
C PRO A 123 18.88 13.40 10.14
N VAL A 124 18.42 12.38 9.40
CA VAL A 124 17.05 12.38 8.84
C VAL A 124 15.99 12.21 9.92
N VAL A 125 16.26 11.41 10.95
CA VAL A 125 15.41 11.30 12.15
C VAL A 125 15.36 12.60 12.96
N ILE A 126 16.48 13.32 13.07
CA ILE A 126 16.51 14.65 13.71
C ILE A 126 15.68 15.64 12.87
N ALA A 127 15.84 15.67 11.55
CA ALA A 127 15.06 16.52 10.65
C ALA A 127 13.54 16.23 10.74
N PHE A 128 13.15 14.96 10.82
CA PHE A 128 11.75 14.56 11.06
C PHE A 128 11.19 15.19 12.35
N ASN A 129 11.89 15.04 13.47
CA ASN A 129 11.42 15.57 14.76
C ASN A 129 11.37 17.11 14.77
N VAL A 130 12.34 17.79 14.13
CA VAL A 130 12.34 19.26 13.98
C VAL A 130 11.17 19.74 13.12
N LEU A 131 10.89 19.09 11.99
CA LEU A 131 9.74 19.41 11.14
C LEU A 131 8.40 19.21 11.89
N VAL A 132 8.25 18.10 12.62
CA VAL A 132 7.06 17.85 13.45
C VAL A 132 6.91 18.92 14.52
N ALA A 133 7.98 19.26 15.25
CA ALA A 133 7.94 20.29 16.30
C ALA A 133 7.52 21.67 15.77
N ILE A 134 8.11 22.11 14.65
CA ILE A 134 7.74 23.37 13.97
C ILE A 134 6.28 23.32 13.50
N SER A 135 5.84 22.19 12.95
CA SER A 135 4.47 22.04 12.42
C SER A 135 3.41 22.00 13.53
N VAL A 136 3.71 21.41 14.69
CA VAL A 136 2.82 21.46 15.88
C VAL A 136 2.80 22.87 16.47
N ALA A 137 3.95 23.56 16.55
CA ALA A 137 4.02 24.95 17.01
C ALA A 137 3.17 25.88 16.11
N ALA A 138 3.28 25.74 14.78
CA ALA A 138 2.47 26.51 13.84
C ALA A 138 0.97 26.23 13.98
N SER A 139 0.56 24.96 14.08
CA SER A 139 -0.84 24.57 14.28
C SER A 139 -1.43 25.07 15.60
N THR A 140 -0.69 24.93 16.70
CA THR A 140 -1.13 25.41 18.03
C THR A 140 -1.18 26.93 18.12
N LEU A 141 -0.37 27.66 17.34
CA LEU A 141 -0.46 29.11 17.20
C LEU A 141 -1.66 29.52 16.33
N TYR A 142 -1.87 28.86 15.18
CA TYR A 142 -3.05 29.07 14.33
C TYR A 142 -4.35 28.88 15.11
N LYS A 143 -4.48 27.78 15.88
CA LYS A 143 -5.67 27.51 16.72
C LYS A 143 -5.82 28.46 17.91
N LYS A 144 -4.79 29.23 18.28
CA LYS A 144 -4.89 30.30 19.31
C LYS A 144 -5.28 31.66 18.73
N LEU A 145 -4.98 31.90 17.45
CA LEU A 145 -5.23 33.18 16.78
C LEU A 145 -6.54 33.19 15.98
N THR A 146 -7.01 32.01 15.57
CA THR A 146 -8.24 31.80 14.78
C THR A 146 -9.36 31.28 15.70
N PRO A 147 -10.63 31.72 15.56
CA PRO A 147 -11.76 31.12 16.27
C PRO A 147 -11.89 29.62 15.97
N ASP A 148 -12.54 28.86 16.84
CA ASP A 148 -12.81 27.44 16.55
C ASP A 148 -13.99 27.29 15.57
N LEU A 149 -13.66 27.07 14.30
CA LEU A 149 -14.63 26.95 13.21
C LEU A 149 -15.07 25.51 12.92
N TYR A 150 -14.57 24.53 13.69
CA TYR A 150 -14.97 23.12 13.59
C TYR A 150 -15.05 22.50 14.98
N GLU A 151 -16.17 22.78 15.66
CA GLU A 151 -16.49 22.20 16.96
C GLU A 151 -16.40 20.67 16.96
N GLY A 152 -15.84 20.11 18.03
CA GLY A 152 -15.70 18.67 18.20
C GLY A 152 -14.69 17.95 17.30
N SER A 153 -13.94 18.66 16.43
CA SER A 153 -12.99 18.07 15.47
C SER A 153 -12.04 17.05 16.10
N LYS A 154 -11.94 15.87 15.48
CA LYS A 154 -11.05 14.78 15.91
C LYS A 154 -9.66 14.84 15.28
N HIS A 155 -9.42 15.73 14.31
CA HIS A 155 -8.15 15.80 13.60
C HIS A 155 -6.95 16.00 14.54
N GLY A 156 -7.04 16.93 15.50
CA GLY A 156 -5.97 17.15 16.48
C GLY A 156 -5.67 15.92 17.33
N LEU A 157 -6.70 15.19 17.79
CA LEU A 157 -6.52 13.96 18.56
C LEU A 157 -5.82 12.87 17.74
N ILE A 158 -6.27 12.66 16.50
CA ILE A 158 -5.67 11.69 15.57
C ILE A 158 -4.22 12.08 15.25
N GLY A 159 -3.96 13.35 14.98
CA GLY A 159 -2.62 13.90 14.73
C GLY A 159 -1.67 13.67 15.90
N TYR A 160 -2.09 13.97 17.14
CA TYR A 160 -1.26 13.71 18.32
C TYR A 160 -0.99 12.21 18.53
N VAL A 161 -1.97 11.33 18.33
CA VAL A 161 -1.75 9.86 18.41
C VAL A 161 -0.73 9.40 17.37
N VAL A 162 -0.87 9.83 16.11
CA VAL A 162 0.07 9.45 15.03
C VAL A 162 1.47 10.02 15.28
N VAL A 163 1.59 11.25 15.79
CA VAL A 163 2.88 11.86 16.18
C VAL A 163 3.53 11.11 17.34
N ILE A 164 2.78 10.80 18.41
CA ILE A 164 3.31 10.02 19.56
C ILE A 164 3.81 8.66 19.09
N LEU A 165 3.01 7.94 18.30
CA LEU A 165 3.37 6.64 17.74
C LEU A 165 4.62 6.69 16.84
N ALA A 166 4.77 7.75 16.04
CA ALA A 166 5.96 7.96 15.22
C ALA A 166 7.20 8.32 16.06
N SER A 167 7.04 9.07 17.15
CA SER A 167 8.12 9.48 18.05
C SER A 167 8.63 8.37 18.97
N ILE A 168 7.84 7.33 19.27
CA ILE A 168 8.29 6.19 20.10
C ILE A 168 9.56 5.54 19.54
N ILE A 169 9.62 5.32 18.22
CA ILE A 169 10.74 4.65 17.54
C ILE A 169 12.08 5.39 17.77
N PRO A 170 12.22 6.68 17.39
CA PRO A 170 13.47 7.41 17.61
C PRO A 170 13.76 7.73 19.08
N ILE A 171 12.76 7.75 19.96
CA ILE A 171 12.99 7.88 21.41
C ILE A 171 13.70 6.64 21.97
N ILE A 172 13.36 5.44 21.51
CA ILE A 172 14.05 4.20 21.89
C ILE A 172 15.49 4.23 21.37
N ASP A 173 15.70 4.51 20.08
CA ASP A 173 17.04 4.63 19.47
C ASP A 173 17.93 5.62 20.24
N ALA A 174 17.37 6.78 20.61
CA ALA A 174 18.08 7.83 21.34
C ALA A 174 18.38 7.43 22.79
N PHE A 175 17.46 6.74 23.47
CA PHE A 175 17.66 6.31 24.86
C PHE A 175 18.81 5.30 24.98
N ASP A 176 18.92 4.34 24.06
CA ASP A 176 20.03 3.39 24.04
C ASP A 176 21.36 4.05 23.63
N SER A 177 21.32 4.99 22.67
CA SER A 177 22.48 5.82 22.30
C SER A 177 23.01 6.65 23.50
N ILE A 178 22.11 7.15 24.35
CA ILE A 178 22.44 7.88 25.58
C ILE A 178 22.99 6.95 26.65
N LYS A 179 22.48 5.71 26.81
CA LYS A 179 23.07 4.72 27.74
C LYS A 179 24.50 4.37 27.35
N SER A 180 24.76 4.12 26.06
CA SER A 180 26.10 3.82 25.54
C SER A 180 27.06 4.99 25.85
N LEU A 181 26.65 6.22 25.56
CA LEU A 181 27.43 7.43 25.87
C LEU A 181 27.69 7.62 27.38
N ILE A 182 26.69 7.43 28.24
CA ILE A 182 26.85 7.50 29.71
C ILE A 182 27.81 6.42 30.21
N THR A 183 27.76 5.22 29.63
CA THR A 183 28.62 4.09 30.01
C THR A 183 30.07 4.35 29.61
N ALA A 184 30.32 4.85 28.40
CA ALA A 184 31.64 5.28 27.94
C ALA A 184 32.24 6.38 28.84
N LEU A 185 31.46 7.41 29.16
CA LEU A 185 31.88 8.49 30.06
C LEU A 185 32.17 7.97 31.49
N ARG A 186 31.39 7.00 31.98
CA ARG A 186 31.62 6.34 33.27
C ARG A 186 32.88 5.45 33.27
N ASN A 187 33.27 4.92 32.12
CA ASN A 187 34.52 4.17 31.92
C ASN A 187 35.76 5.08 31.80
N GLY A 188 35.60 6.41 31.89
CA GLY A 188 36.69 7.37 31.92
C GLY A 188 37.09 7.95 30.57
N GLU A 189 36.34 7.66 29.50
CA GLU A 189 36.62 8.23 28.18
C GLU A 189 36.33 9.74 28.13
N LYS A 190 37.21 10.51 27.49
CA LYS A 190 37.06 11.97 27.38
C LYS A 190 35.92 12.30 26.41
N PHE A 191 34.97 13.13 26.86
CA PHE A 191 33.87 13.62 26.03
C PHE A 191 34.40 14.24 24.73
N SER A 192 34.01 13.65 23.60
CA SER A 192 34.48 14.01 22.26
C SER A 192 33.39 13.76 21.22
N ILE A 193 33.41 14.51 20.13
CA ILE A 193 32.53 14.29 18.97
C ILE A 193 32.81 12.92 18.34
N SER A 194 34.04 12.38 18.45
CA SER A 194 34.34 11.00 18.04
C SER A 194 33.63 9.97 18.92
N LEU A 195 33.52 10.22 20.23
CA LEU A 195 32.87 9.31 21.17
C LEU A 195 31.36 9.24 20.94
N ILE A 196 30.72 10.40 20.69
CA ILE A 196 29.30 10.46 20.30
C ILE A 196 29.06 9.68 19.01
N LYS A 197 29.95 9.81 18.00
CA LYS A 197 29.85 9.02 16.77
C LYS A 197 29.97 7.51 17.03
N ALA A 198 30.86 7.10 17.94
CA ALA A 198 31.04 5.70 18.31
C ALA A 198 29.79 5.12 19.02
N SER A 199 29.26 5.82 20.04
CA SER A 199 28.08 5.34 20.79
C SER A 199 26.81 5.24 19.93
N PHE A 200 26.66 6.12 18.94
CA PHE A 200 25.60 6.00 17.92
C PHE A 200 25.84 4.82 16.95
N LEU A 201 27.07 4.57 16.51
CA LEU A 201 27.39 3.42 15.65
C LEU A 201 27.12 2.08 16.34
N ASP A 202 27.57 1.95 17.58
CA ASP A 202 27.42 0.77 18.44
C ASP A 202 25.93 0.43 18.66
N THR A 203 25.13 1.45 19.00
CA THR A 203 23.66 1.33 19.13
C THR A 203 23.00 0.94 17.80
N HIS A 204 23.46 1.45 16.65
CA HIS A 204 22.95 1.05 15.34
C HIS A 204 23.31 -0.40 14.98
N ALA A 205 24.49 -0.89 15.37
CA ALA A 205 24.87 -2.29 15.17
C ALA A 205 23.95 -3.24 15.96
N GLN A 206 23.68 -2.93 17.24
CA GLN A 206 22.81 -3.73 18.08
C GLN A 206 21.33 -3.68 17.64
N ALA A 207 20.86 -2.53 17.15
CA ALA A 207 19.53 -2.41 16.52
C ALA A 207 19.42 -3.14 15.16
N SER A 208 20.52 -3.20 14.40
CA SER A 208 20.63 -4.02 13.18
C SER A 208 20.52 -5.50 13.51
N GLU A 209 21.24 -6.00 14.53
CA GLU A 209 21.18 -7.41 14.96
C GLU A 209 19.75 -7.84 15.34
N TYR A 210 18.95 -6.93 15.90
CA TYR A 210 17.54 -7.17 16.23
C TYR A 210 16.59 -7.18 15.01
N THR A 211 17.04 -6.70 13.84
CA THR A 211 16.19 -6.54 12.64
C THR A 211 16.69 -7.23 11.36
N GLY A 212 17.98 -7.55 11.27
CA GLY A 212 18.63 -8.18 10.11
C GLY A 212 18.36 -9.68 9.94
N LEU A 213 17.83 -10.37 10.96
CA LEU A 213 17.53 -11.81 10.98
C LEU A 213 16.33 -12.25 10.09
N ASN A 214 16.02 -11.47 9.04
CA ASN A 214 15.19 -11.85 7.89
C ASN A 214 15.69 -11.18 6.58
N PHE A 215 16.87 -10.55 6.58
CA PHE A 215 17.39 -9.75 5.45
C PHE A 215 18.82 -10.12 5.02
N HIS A 216 19.52 -10.99 5.74
CA HIS A 216 20.90 -11.39 5.42
C HIS A 216 21.09 -12.86 4.97
N ASP A 217 20.02 -13.67 4.92
CA ASP A 217 20.04 -15.01 4.30
C ASP A 217 19.98 -14.92 2.75
N GLU A 218 20.89 -14.17 2.11
CA GLU A 218 21.15 -14.28 0.66
C GLU A 218 22.46 -15.07 0.43
N PRO A 219 22.40 -16.33 -0.04
CA PRO A 219 23.60 -17.09 -0.41
C PRO A 219 24.23 -16.54 -1.70
N GLU A 220 25.50 -16.18 -1.64
CA GLU A 220 26.28 -15.53 -2.71
C GLU A 220 26.68 -16.50 -3.85
N GLU A 221 25.73 -16.95 -4.69
CA GLU A 221 26.11 -17.81 -5.83
C GLU A 221 25.28 -17.71 -7.13
N TYR A 222 24.29 -16.81 -7.23
CA TYR A 222 23.36 -16.82 -8.38
C TYR A 222 23.80 -16.06 -9.64
N GLU A 223 24.79 -15.18 -9.57
CA GLU A 223 25.18 -14.33 -10.71
C GLU A 223 26.07 -15.09 -11.74
N THR A 224 26.78 -16.13 -11.29
CA THR A 224 27.66 -16.97 -12.14
C THR A 224 26.95 -18.16 -12.79
N ALA A 225 25.70 -18.45 -12.38
CA ALA A 225 24.86 -19.50 -12.97
C ALA A 225 24.07 -18.99 -14.18
N ALA A 226 23.60 -17.74 -14.15
CA ALA A 226 22.84 -17.13 -15.25
C ALA A 226 23.67 -17.06 -16.54
N LEU A 227 24.97 -16.76 -16.44
CA LEU A 227 25.90 -16.67 -17.57
C LEU A 227 26.36 -18.02 -18.15
N ARG A 228 25.71 -19.14 -17.78
CA ARG A 228 25.99 -20.49 -18.33
C ARG A 228 24.77 -21.17 -18.93
N ALA A 229 23.62 -20.50 -18.97
CA ALA A 229 22.35 -21.11 -19.38
C ALA A 229 21.99 -20.93 -20.88
N ASP A 230 22.75 -20.13 -21.62
CA ASP A 230 22.40 -19.68 -22.97
C ASP A 230 23.18 -20.36 -24.12
N ASP A 231 24.15 -21.24 -23.84
CA ASP A 231 25.08 -21.82 -24.84
C ASP A 231 24.79 -23.28 -25.28
N GLU A 232 23.78 -23.98 -24.74
CA GLU A 232 23.46 -25.39 -25.07
C GLU A 232 22.13 -25.59 -25.84
N GLU A 233 21.98 -25.02 -27.04
CA GLU A 233 20.94 -25.52 -27.98
C GLU A 233 21.28 -25.29 -29.48
N LEU A 234 22.15 -26.12 -30.09
CA LEU A 234 22.14 -26.39 -31.55
C LEU A 234 23.11 -27.51 -32.01
N GLU A 235 22.65 -28.77 -32.12
CA GLU A 235 23.28 -29.75 -33.03
C GLU A 235 22.27 -30.75 -33.65
N LYS A 236 22.62 -31.36 -34.79
CA LYS A 236 21.72 -32.17 -35.64
C LYS A 236 22.24 -33.60 -35.82
N PRO A 237 21.40 -34.65 -35.75
CA PRO A 237 21.86 -36.05 -35.69
C PRO A 237 21.98 -36.74 -37.07
N ARG A 238 23.01 -37.61 -37.25
CA ARG A 238 23.14 -38.79 -38.16
C ARG A 238 24.60 -39.32 -38.18
N PRO A 239 24.91 -40.59 -38.56
CA PRO A 239 24.51 -41.81 -37.84
C PRO A 239 25.59 -42.94 -37.73
N ARG A 240 25.54 -43.71 -36.63
CA ARG A 240 25.83 -45.17 -36.47
C ARG A 240 26.82 -45.91 -37.42
N HIS A 241 27.91 -46.41 -36.83
CA HIS A 241 28.51 -47.77 -36.98
C HIS A 241 29.27 -48.05 -35.66
N GLU A 242 29.30 -49.18 -34.93
CA GLU A 242 29.02 -50.63 -35.08
C GLU A 242 30.30 -51.52 -35.13
N ARG A 243 30.34 -52.55 -34.25
CA ARG A 243 31.18 -53.80 -34.20
C ARG A 243 32.34 -53.94 -33.18
N GLN A 244 32.15 -54.97 -32.31
CA GLN A 244 33.09 -56.05 -31.92
C GLN A 244 34.36 -55.75 -31.07
N SER A 245 35.00 -56.70 -30.34
CA SER A 245 34.61 -57.96 -29.64
C SER A 245 35.87 -58.60 -28.98
N SER A 246 35.79 -59.80 -28.38
CA SER A 246 36.85 -60.63 -27.72
C SER A 246 37.53 -60.01 -26.48
N SER A 247 37.57 -60.60 -25.27
CA SER A 247 38.11 -61.92 -24.80
C SER A 247 39.66 -61.94 -24.76
N ASP A 248 40.42 -62.61 -23.87
CA ASP A 248 40.29 -63.75 -22.93
C ASP A 248 41.37 -63.62 -21.79
N THR A 249 41.55 -64.41 -20.71
CA THR A 249 40.74 -65.29 -19.80
C THR A 249 41.69 -65.92 -18.72
N PHE A 250 41.19 -66.47 -17.59
CA PHE A 250 41.95 -67.19 -16.49
C PHE A 250 42.82 -66.29 -15.56
N VAL A 251 43.27 -66.65 -14.33
CA VAL A 251 43.35 -67.93 -13.54
C VAL A 251 42.98 -67.67 -12.04
N ASN A 252 42.71 -68.73 -11.26
CA ASN A 252 42.64 -68.74 -9.77
C ASN A 252 43.99 -68.41 -9.07
N ASP A 253 43.98 -68.01 -7.79
CA ASP A 253 44.28 -68.94 -6.66
C ASP A 253 43.76 -68.42 -5.29
N ASP A 254 43.66 -69.32 -4.30
CA ASP A 254 43.03 -69.13 -2.98
C ASP A 254 44.01 -68.65 -1.88
N HIS A 255 43.49 -67.93 -0.86
CA HIS A 255 43.83 -68.16 0.56
C HIS A 255 42.89 -67.41 1.54
N HIS A 256 42.64 -68.01 2.70
CA HIS A 256 41.71 -67.51 3.73
C HIS A 256 42.40 -66.59 4.77
N HIS A 257 41.69 -65.56 5.29
CA HIS A 257 41.05 -65.64 6.62
C HIS A 257 40.41 -64.32 7.12
N HIS A 258 39.53 -64.47 8.12
CA HIS A 258 38.87 -63.46 8.97
C HIS A 258 37.77 -62.57 8.33
N LYS A 259 36.71 -62.33 9.13
CA LYS A 259 35.45 -61.70 8.73
C LYS A 259 35.20 -60.39 9.48
N SER A 260 34.52 -59.46 8.81
CA SER A 260 33.76 -58.33 9.37
C SER A 260 34.60 -57.28 10.11
N SER A 261 34.67 -56.04 9.64
CA SER A 261 33.48 -55.21 9.43
C SER A 261 33.73 -53.99 8.52
N ARG A 262 32.62 -53.36 8.11
CA ARG A 262 32.49 -52.10 7.34
C ARG A 262 32.80 -52.13 5.83
N MET A 263 31.73 -51.86 5.07
CA MET A 263 31.61 -50.74 4.12
C MET A 263 32.51 -50.72 2.87
N SER A 264 31.91 -51.06 1.73
CA SER A 264 32.27 -50.51 0.41
C SER A 264 31.25 -49.39 0.07
N ILE A 265 31.60 -48.23 -0.50
CA ILE A 265 32.49 -47.93 -1.65
C ILE A 265 31.79 -48.42 -2.94
N THR A 266 31.00 -47.59 -3.63
CA THR A 266 31.36 -46.49 -4.56
C THR A 266 32.25 -46.91 -5.74
N SER A 267 31.76 -46.72 -6.96
CA SER A 267 32.57 -46.60 -8.17
C SER A 267 31.80 -45.72 -9.19
N GLU A 268 32.42 -45.07 -10.19
CA GLU A 268 33.82 -45.14 -10.60
C GLU A 268 34.27 -43.89 -11.40
N PHE A 269 35.54 -43.92 -11.85
CA PHE A 269 36.21 -43.01 -12.81
C PHE A 269 36.56 -41.57 -12.36
N SER A 270 37.76 -41.06 -12.63
CA SER A 270 39.07 -41.70 -12.85
C SER A 270 40.20 -40.68 -12.61
N GLU A 271 41.43 -41.14 -12.35
CA GLU A 271 42.57 -40.29 -11.99
C GLU A 271 43.52 -40.04 -13.19
N SER A 272 44.04 -38.82 -13.33
CA SER A 272 45.09 -38.49 -14.31
C SER A 272 46.00 -37.32 -13.90
N THR A 273 46.75 -37.53 -12.80
CA THR A 273 48.15 -37.10 -12.61
C THR A 273 48.62 -35.73 -13.16
N ALA A 274 48.65 -34.71 -12.30
CA ALA A 274 49.71 -33.69 -12.32
C ALA A 274 49.94 -33.11 -10.91
N ARG A 275 51.20 -33.08 -10.46
CA ARG A 275 51.60 -32.69 -9.10
C ARG A 275 51.48 -31.17 -8.89
N ASP A 276 50.84 -30.75 -7.80
CA ASP A 276 51.57 -30.13 -6.69
C ASP A 276 50.73 -29.99 -5.40
N SER A 277 51.42 -29.79 -4.28
CA SER A 277 50.90 -29.62 -2.91
C SER A 277 51.94 -28.82 -2.09
N PRO A 278 51.60 -28.16 -0.96
CA PRO A 278 50.37 -28.30 -0.17
C PRO A 278 49.76 -26.98 0.38
N THR A 279 48.46 -26.76 0.16
CA THR A 279 47.63 -25.97 1.09
C THR A 279 46.27 -26.66 1.28
N MET A 280 46.20 -27.51 2.31
CA MET A 280 44.94 -28.09 2.78
C MET A 280 44.06 -26.98 3.33
N TRP A 281 43.13 -26.47 2.51
CA TRP A 281 42.10 -25.55 2.99
C TRP A 281 41.20 -26.33 3.96
N ARG A 282 41.38 -26.06 5.25
CA ARG A 282 40.57 -26.65 6.31
C ARG A 282 39.19 -26.01 6.22
N ALA A 283 38.23 -26.74 5.66
CA ALA A 283 36.83 -26.32 5.64
C ALA A 283 36.45 -25.80 7.05
N PRO A 284 35.90 -24.58 7.18
CA PRO A 284 35.46 -24.07 8.47
C PRO A 284 34.52 -25.08 9.12
N ALA A 285 34.78 -25.42 10.38
CA ALA A 285 33.81 -26.19 11.15
C ALA A 285 32.54 -25.36 11.22
N TRP A 286 31.42 -25.90 10.72
CA TRP A 286 30.11 -25.27 10.81
C TRP A 286 29.67 -25.29 12.28
N ASN A 287 30.14 -24.29 13.03
CA ASN A 287 29.53 -23.88 14.28
C ASN A 287 28.11 -23.47 13.94
N THR A 288 27.19 -24.42 14.06
CA THR A 288 25.76 -24.14 14.06
C THR A 288 25.49 -23.43 15.37
N GLU A 289 25.73 -22.13 15.41
CA GLU A 289 25.55 -21.32 16.60
C GLU A 289 24.07 -21.40 16.98
N GLU A 290 23.81 -22.14 18.06
CA GLU A 290 22.47 -22.61 18.42
C GLU A 290 21.66 -21.42 18.94
N GLN A 291 21.11 -20.65 18.00
CA GLN A 291 20.46 -19.37 18.28
C GLN A 291 19.40 -19.53 19.36
N SER A 292 19.73 -19.04 20.56
CA SER A 292 18.87 -19.22 21.73
C SER A 292 17.43 -18.79 21.41
N PRO A 293 16.41 -19.57 21.79
CA PRO A 293 15.05 -19.37 21.30
C PRO A 293 14.49 -18.04 21.81
N LYS A 294 14.66 -16.97 21.01
CA LYS A 294 14.24 -15.60 21.34
C LYS A 294 12.84 -15.63 21.96
N SER A 295 12.70 -15.02 23.13
CA SER A 295 11.48 -15.11 23.93
C SER A 295 10.25 -14.68 23.13
N LEU A 296 9.08 -15.22 23.48
CA LEU A 296 7.83 -14.86 22.80
C LEU A 296 7.59 -13.33 22.83
N VAL A 297 7.98 -12.67 23.92
CA VAL A 297 7.97 -11.21 24.08
C VAL A 297 8.83 -10.52 23.01
N ALA A 298 10.06 -10.98 22.78
CA ALA A 298 10.95 -10.41 21.76
C ALA A 298 10.38 -10.56 20.34
N ARG A 299 9.78 -11.71 20.02
CA ARG A 299 9.13 -11.95 18.72
C ARG A 299 7.91 -11.05 18.52
N VAL A 300 7.06 -10.92 19.54
CA VAL A 300 5.87 -10.05 19.53
C VAL A 300 6.28 -8.58 19.40
N ALA A 301 7.29 -8.13 20.14
CA ALA A 301 7.81 -6.76 20.04
C ALA A 301 8.34 -6.44 18.63
N HIS A 302 9.14 -7.33 18.04
CA HIS A 302 9.65 -7.19 16.68
C HIS A 302 8.52 -7.16 15.62
N LEU A 303 7.51 -8.02 15.75
CA LEU A 303 6.34 -8.00 14.85
C LEU A 303 5.49 -6.74 15.03
N ALA A 304 5.27 -6.29 16.26
CA ALA A 304 4.56 -5.05 16.56
C ALA A 304 5.28 -3.81 16.00
N PHE A 305 6.61 -3.79 16.06
CA PHE A 305 7.44 -2.75 15.46
C PHE A 305 7.26 -2.69 13.94
N ILE A 306 7.39 -3.81 13.23
CA ILE A 306 7.21 -3.87 11.76
C ILE A 306 5.76 -3.52 11.36
N ALA A 307 4.77 -3.88 12.17
CA ALA A 307 3.39 -3.49 11.96
C ALA A 307 3.20 -1.97 12.13
N LEU A 308 3.72 -1.40 13.22
CA LEU A 308 3.61 0.03 13.54
C LEU A 308 4.11 0.92 12.41
N GLU A 309 5.31 0.65 11.87
CA GLU A 309 5.89 1.47 10.80
C GLU A 309 5.05 1.48 9.52
N ARG A 310 4.47 0.32 9.18
CA ARG A 310 3.59 0.19 8.01
C ARG A 310 2.27 0.91 8.26
N LEU A 311 1.72 0.81 9.47
CA LEU A 311 0.52 1.50 9.91
C LEU A 311 0.69 3.03 9.97
N LEU A 312 1.88 3.54 10.31
CA LEU A 312 2.15 4.99 10.35
C LEU A 312 1.97 5.68 8.99
N ILE A 313 2.21 4.99 7.87
CA ILE A 313 1.96 5.54 6.53
C ILE A 313 0.46 5.78 6.30
N PHE A 314 -0.40 4.83 6.70
CA PHE A 314 -1.85 5.01 6.65
C PHE A 314 -2.33 6.01 7.72
N GLY A 315 -1.71 6.04 8.90
CA GLY A 315 -1.97 7.02 9.94
C GLY A 315 -1.74 8.46 9.47
N ALA A 316 -0.64 8.70 8.75
CA ALA A 316 -0.37 9.98 8.10
C ALA A 316 -1.42 10.34 7.04
N PHE A 317 -1.87 9.38 6.24
CA PHE A 317 -2.93 9.59 5.25
C PHE A 317 -4.31 9.88 5.89
N ILE A 318 -4.63 9.24 7.02
CA ILE A 318 -5.85 9.53 7.81
C ILE A 318 -5.74 10.92 8.48
N ALA A 319 -4.56 11.27 9.01
CA ALA A 319 -4.31 12.61 9.54
C ALA A 319 -4.47 13.69 8.45
N LEU A 320 -3.94 13.45 7.24
CA LEU A 320 -4.08 14.35 6.08
C LEU A 320 -5.55 14.54 5.68
N GLN A 321 -6.31 13.44 5.53
CA GLN A 321 -7.73 13.50 5.18
C GLN A 321 -8.56 14.23 6.25
N THR A 322 -8.38 13.89 7.53
CA THR A 322 -9.11 14.55 8.63
C THR A 322 -8.73 16.03 8.78
N GLY A 323 -7.50 16.40 8.40
CA GLY A 323 -7.06 17.79 8.30
C GLY A 323 -7.76 18.53 7.16
N ALA A 324 -7.81 17.95 5.96
CA ALA A 324 -8.52 18.52 4.82
C ALA A 324 -10.03 18.70 5.10
N VAL A 325 -10.67 17.71 5.73
CA VAL A 325 -12.07 17.78 6.21
C VAL A 325 -12.24 18.94 7.19
N THR A 326 -11.38 19.02 8.22
CA THR A 326 -11.45 20.08 9.23
C THR A 326 -11.26 21.47 8.62
N TYR A 327 -10.32 21.62 7.68
CA TYR A 327 -9.97 22.91 7.08
C TYR A 327 -11.03 23.40 6.09
N THR A 328 -11.52 22.53 5.21
CA THR A 328 -12.60 22.86 4.26
C THR A 328 -13.98 22.97 4.92
N GLY A 329 -14.18 22.35 6.09
CA GLY A 329 -15.40 22.45 6.89
C GLY A 329 -16.50 21.44 6.53
N ILE A 330 -16.22 20.49 5.64
CA ILE A 330 -17.15 19.42 5.22
C ILE A 330 -17.32 18.36 6.32
N CYS A 331 -18.24 17.41 6.12
CA CYS A 331 -18.49 16.24 6.96
C CYS A 331 -19.01 16.57 8.38
N ARG A 332 -19.96 17.50 8.46
CA ARG A 332 -20.70 17.87 9.68
C ARG A 332 -22.08 17.19 9.72
N GLU A 333 -22.62 17.01 10.92
CA GLU A 333 -24.00 16.58 11.17
C GLU A 333 -24.45 15.38 10.30
N ASN A 334 -25.59 15.50 9.61
CA ASN A 334 -26.18 14.43 8.80
C ASN A 334 -25.27 13.96 7.65
N TYR A 335 -24.32 14.79 7.19
CA TYR A 335 -23.37 14.41 6.15
C TYR A 335 -22.26 13.46 6.63
N ILE A 336 -22.08 13.26 7.95
CA ILE A 336 -20.98 12.45 8.52
C ILE A 336 -20.93 11.04 7.91
N ASN A 337 -22.05 10.32 7.87
CA ASN A 337 -22.09 8.93 7.39
C ASN A 337 -21.80 8.84 5.88
N GLY A 338 -22.42 9.73 5.08
CA GLY A 338 -22.20 9.81 3.63
C GLY A 338 -20.75 10.17 3.28
N CYS A 339 -20.17 11.15 3.98
CA CYS A 339 -18.77 11.52 3.82
C CYS A 339 -17.81 10.39 4.23
N LEU A 340 -17.99 9.79 5.41
CA LEU A 340 -17.12 8.72 5.89
C LEU A 340 -17.13 7.52 4.94
N ALA A 341 -18.27 7.20 4.32
CA ALA A 341 -18.34 6.17 3.30
C ALA A 341 -17.40 6.48 2.11
N HIS A 342 -17.40 7.71 1.59
CA HIS A 342 -16.54 8.12 0.48
C HIS A 342 -15.05 8.17 0.87
N LEU A 343 -14.72 8.80 2.00
CA LEU A 343 -13.33 8.92 2.47
C LEU A 343 -12.70 7.56 2.77
N ILE A 344 -13.45 6.66 3.42
CA ILE A 344 -12.94 5.32 3.77
C ILE A 344 -12.88 4.44 2.51
N LYS A 345 -13.94 4.37 1.69
CA LYS A 345 -13.97 3.52 0.48
C LYS A 345 -12.94 4.00 -0.56
N GLY A 346 -12.96 5.29 -0.90
CA GLY A 346 -11.99 5.89 -1.80
C GLY A 346 -10.56 5.86 -1.26
N GLY A 347 -10.37 6.08 0.05
CA GLY A 347 -9.07 5.98 0.72
C GLY A 347 -8.48 4.57 0.72
N ILE A 348 -9.32 3.52 0.82
CA ILE A 348 -8.90 2.12 0.65
C ILE A 348 -8.42 1.89 -0.78
N PHE A 349 -9.19 2.27 -1.81
CA PHE A 349 -8.77 2.08 -3.21
C PHE A 349 -7.52 2.89 -3.59
N TRP A 350 -7.44 4.15 -3.14
CA TRP A 350 -6.24 5.01 -3.28
C TRP A 350 -4.99 4.30 -2.75
N SER A 351 -5.06 3.86 -1.49
CA SER A 351 -3.94 3.21 -0.80
C SER A 351 -3.60 1.86 -1.41
N TYR A 352 -4.61 1.07 -1.78
CA TYR A 352 -4.44 -0.24 -2.42
C TYR A 352 -3.75 -0.12 -3.78
N GLY A 353 -4.12 0.86 -4.62
CA GLY A 353 -3.44 1.12 -5.88
C GLY A 353 -1.98 1.58 -5.71
N LEU A 354 -1.67 2.37 -4.68
CA LEU A 354 -0.28 2.74 -4.36
C LEU A 354 0.55 1.54 -3.87
N ILE A 355 -0.05 0.61 -3.10
CA ILE A 355 0.57 -0.65 -2.69
C ILE A 355 0.77 -1.57 -3.90
N SER A 356 -0.19 -1.60 -4.82
CA SER A 356 -0.14 -2.34 -6.09
C SER A 356 0.99 -1.85 -6.99
N PHE A 357 1.17 -0.53 -7.09
CA PHE A 357 2.32 0.06 -7.78
C PHE A 357 3.63 -0.23 -7.04
N GLY A 358 3.64 -0.22 -5.71
CA GLY A 358 4.76 -0.69 -4.89
C GLY A 358 5.16 -2.13 -5.18
N ARG A 359 4.20 -3.06 -5.27
CA ARG A 359 4.41 -4.46 -5.69
C ARG A 359 5.05 -4.52 -7.08
N TYR A 360 4.53 -3.78 -8.05
CA TYR A 360 5.09 -3.68 -9.41
C TYR A 360 6.57 -3.21 -9.40
N LEU A 361 6.92 -2.21 -8.60
CA LEU A 361 8.31 -1.72 -8.52
C LEU A 361 9.28 -2.75 -7.89
N GLY A 362 8.80 -3.59 -6.98
CA GLY A 362 9.56 -4.66 -6.31
C GLY A 362 9.31 -4.83 -4.81
N ALA A 363 8.35 -4.11 -4.22
CA ALA A 363 8.01 -4.29 -2.81
C ALA A 363 7.42 -5.68 -2.55
N PHE A 364 7.80 -6.28 -1.42
CA PHE A 364 7.37 -7.62 -0.99
C PHE A 364 7.84 -8.79 -1.90
N ALA A 365 8.90 -8.57 -2.68
CA ALA A 365 9.54 -9.63 -3.48
C ALA A 365 10.03 -10.83 -2.62
N ASP A 366 10.37 -10.60 -1.35
CA ASP A 366 10.66 -11.62 -0.33
C ASP A 366 9.55 -12.67 -0.15
N LYS A 367 8.33 -12.36 -0.59
CA LYS A 367 7.13 -13.22 -0.47
C LYS A 367 6.57 -13.69 -1.80
N GLY A 368 7.20 -13.36 -2.93
CA GLY A 368 6.63 -13.56 -4.26
C GLY A 368 5.52 -12.55 -4.62
N TRP A 369 5.29 -11.50 -3.81
CA TRP A 369 4.19 -10.56 -4.02
C TRP A 369 4.47 -9.53 -5.14
N ALA A 370 5.74 -9.37 -5.54
CA ALA A 370 6.17 -8.49 -6.64
C ALA A 370 6.05 -9.17 -8.02
N TRP A 371 5.03 -10.02 -8.18
CA TRP A 371 4.78 -10.85 -9.38
C TRP A 371 5.95 -11.76 -9.74
N ASN A 372 6.75 -12.12 -8.74
CA ASN A 372 7.99 -12.88 -8.84
C ASN A 372 7.83 -14.26 -8.18
N ARG A 373 8.73 -15.20 -8.51
CA ARG A 373 8.80 -16.47 -7.79
C ARG A 373 9.25 -16.20 -6.36
N ALA A 374 8.48 -16.65 -5.37
CA ALA A 374 8.89 -16.57 -3.97
C ALA A 374 10.22 -17.31 -3.74
N PRO A 375 11.20 -16.70 -3.02
CA PRO A 375 12.41 -17.39 -2.57
C PRO A 375 12.07 -18.66 -1.77
N ARG A 376 12.97 -19.66 -1.78
CA ARG A 376 12.82 -20.85 -0.95
C ARG A 376 13.01 -20.46 0.52
N SER A 377 11.94 -20.55 1.32
CA SER A 377 12.03 -20.34 2.76
C SER A 377 12.93 -21.39 3.41
N THR A 378 13.91 -20.95 4.21
CA THR A 378 14.81 -21.78 5.03
C THR A 378 14.06 -22.75 5.95
N HIS A 379 12.80 -22.44 6.30
CA HIS A 379 11.93 -23.24 7.16
C HIS A 379 10.89 -24.08 6.39
N GLY A 380 11.00 -24.20 5.06
CA GLY A 380 10.11 -25.01 4.22
C GLY A 380 8.66 -24.53 4.09
N ARG A 381 8.29 -23.45 4.78
CA ARG A 381 6.94 -22.87 4.74
C ARG A 381 6.76 -22.01 3.49
N VAL A 382 5.73 -22.32 2.70
CA VAL A 382 5.32 -21.49 1.56
C VAL A 382 4.72 -20.18 2.10
N PRO A 383 5.12 -19.00 1.61
CA PRO A 383 4.52 -17.74 2.04
C PRO A 383 3.05 -17.64 1.60
N VAL A 384 2.24 -16.94 2.39
CA VAL A 384 0.87 -16.59 2.03
C VAL A 384 0.89 -15.69 0.79
N SER A 385 0.07 -16.00 -0.22
CA SER A 385 -0.01 -15.20 -1.45
C SER A 385 -0.63 -13.82 -1.19
N ALA A 386 -0.29 -12.84 -2.02
CA ALA A 386 -0.91 -11.52 -1.94
C ALA A 386 -2.42 -11.58 -2.18
N GLU A 387 -2.85 -12.37 -3.16
CA GLU A 387 -4.27 -12.48 -3.55
C GLU A 387 -5.14 -13.18 -2.47
N PHE A 388 -4.55 -14.02 -1.60
CA PHE A 388 -5.22 -14.51 -0.39
C PHE A 388 -5.49 -13.37 0.60
N ILE A 389 -4.50 -12.49 0.81
CA ILE A 389 -4.65 -11.30 1.69
C ILE A 389 -5.66 -10.32 1.10
N GLU A 390 -5.65 -10.09 -0.21
CA GLU A 390 -6.67 -9.27 -0.89
C GLU A 390 -8.07 -9.87 -0.73
N SER A 391 -8.21 -11.20 -0.90
CA SER A 391 -9.48 -11.92 -0.68
C SER A 391 -9.96 -11.85 0.78
N PHE A 392 -9.04 -11.94 1.75
CA PHE A 392 -9.34 -11.79 3.17
C PHE A 392 -9.81 -10.37 3.53
N VAL A 393 -9.16 -9.33 3.00
CA VAL A 393 -9.57 -7.94 3.19
C VAL A 393 -10.96 -7.72 2.60
N ILE A 394 -11.23 -8.22 1.39
CA ILE A 394 -12.53 -8.16 0.73
C ILE A 394 -13.62 -8.89 1.56
N PHE A 395 -13.33 -10.10 2.04
CA PHE A 395 -14.22 -10.88 2.91
C PHE A 395 -14.59 -10.14 4.20
N PHE A 396 -13.58 -9.63 4.93
CA PHE A 396 -13.76 -8.92 6.19
C PHE A 396 -14.51 -7.59 6.00
N TYR A 397 -14.19 -6.88 4.91
CA TYR A 397 -14.89 -5.65 4.51
C TYR A 397 -16.36 -5.92 4.16
N GLY A 398 -16.65 -7.00 3.41
CA GLY A 398 -18.02 -7.38 3.05
C GLY A 398 -18.89 -7.72 4.26
N ILE A 399 -18.37 -8.56 5.18
CA ILE A 399 -19.07 -8.91 6.42
C ILE A 399 -19.42 -7.65 7.23
N THR A 400 -18.44 -6.77 7.45
CA THR A 400 -18.65 -5.56 8.26
C THR A 400 -19.63 -4.60 7.58
N ASN A 401 -19.47 -4.32 6.29
CA ASN A 401 -20.30 -3.33 5.59
C ASN A 401 -21.74 -3.79 5.34
N THR A 402 -22.00 -5.11 5.34
CA THR A 402 -23.36 -5.67 5.27
C THR A 402 -24.27 -5.13 6.38
N TRP A 403 -23.69 -4.81 7.55
CA TRP A 403 -24.43 -4.25 8.70
C TRP A 403 -24.27 -2.73 8.83
N MET A 404 -23.14 -2.16 8.40
CA MET A 404 -22.86 -0.72 8.53
C MET A 404 -23.77 0.18 7.69
N GLU A 405 -24.30 -0.29 6.55
CA GLU A 405 -25.21 0.49 5.69
C GLU A 405 -26.53 0.87 6.39
N ARG A 406 -26.87 0.23 7.51
CA ARG A 406 -28.02 0.58 8.35
C ARG A 406 -27.70 1.49 9.55
N PHE A 407 -26.45 1.91 9.74
CA PHE A 407 -26.05 2.74 10.88
C PHE A 407 -26.67 4.15 10.75
N GLY A 408 -27.68 4.42 11.58
CA GLY A 408 -28.47 5.66 11.55
C GLY A 408 -29.90 5.50 11.04
N ALA A 409 -30.28 4.32 10.51
CA ALA A 409 -31.68 4.04 10.13
C ALA A 409 -32.47 3.51 11.34
N GLU A 410 -33.69 4.01 11.54
CA GLU A 410 -34.53 3.63 12.70
C GLU A 410 -34.85 2.12 12.73
N PRO A 411 -34.95 1.50 13.92
CA PRO A 411 -35.36 0.10 14.06
C PRO A 411 -36.75 -0.15 13.45
N GLY A 412 -36.86 -1.09 12.51
CA GLY A 412 -38.14 -1.45 11.87
C GLY A 412 -38.53 -0.64 10.64
N SER A 413 -37.79 0.42 10.29
CA SER A 413 -37.98 1.17 9.03
C SER A 413 -37.89 0.25 7.79
N PRO A 414 -38.61 0.54 6.68
CA PRO A 414 -38.48 -0.21 5.44
C PRO A 414 -37.09 -0.05 4.81
N PHE A 415 -36.67 -1.01 3.99
CA PHE A 415 -35.42 -0.89 3.22
C PHE A 415 -35.64 -0.06 1.95
N THR A 416 -34.85 1.00 1.78
CA THR A 416 -34.82 1.79 0.54
C THR A 416 -34.05 1.06 -0.57
N SER A 417 -34.35 1.34 -1.83
CA SER A 417 -33.65 0.74 -2.99
C SER A 417 -32.13 0.97 -2.94
N LYS A 418 -31.70 2.16 -2.48
CA LYS A 418 -30.27 2.52 -2.29
C LYS A 418 -29.59 1.62 -1.26
N GLN A 419 -30.22 1.40 -0.10
CA GLN A 419 -29.72 0.46 0.92
C GLN A 419 -29.66 -0.97 0.39
N VAL A 420 -30.68 -1.43 -0.36
CA VAL A 420 -30.66 -2.78 -0.96
C VAL A 420 -29.52 -2.93 -1.97
N GLN A 421 -29.26 -1.93 -2.81
CA GLN A 421 -28.13 -1.91 -3.74
C GLN A 421 -26.78 -1.99 -3.01
N HIS A 422 -26.55 -1.13 -2.01
CA HIS A 422 -25.31 -1.12 -1.23
C HIS A 422 -25.08 -2.39 -0.41
N ILE A 423 -26.13 -2.92 0.26
CA ILE A 423 -26.05 -4.18 1.01
C ILE A 423 -25.76 -5.35 0.08
N SER A 424 -26.37 -5.40 -1.12
CA SER A 424 -26.11 -6.45 -2.11
C SER A 424 -24.63 -6.46 -2.55
N ILE A 425 -24.01 -5.29 -2.69
CA ILE A 425 -22.57 -5.17 -2.96
C ILE A 425 -21.75 -5.67 -1.77
N ALA A 426 -22.09 -5.31 -0.52
CA ALA A 426 -21.38 -5.81 0.66
C ALA A 426 -21.47 -7.35 0.81
N VAL A 427 -22.63 -7.94 0.49
CA VAL A 427 -22.84 -9.40 0.44
C VAL A 427 -22.00 -10.05 -0.68
N MET A 428 -21.85 -9.40 -1.85
CA MET A 428 -20.94 -9.86 -2.90
C MET A 428 -19.49 -9.90 -2.40
N PHE A 429 -19.00 -8.85 -1.73
CA PHE A 429 -17.65 -8.83 -1.13
C PHE A 429 -17.45 -9.99 -0.15
N TRP A 430 -18.43 -10.26 0.72
CA TRP A 430 -18.37 -11.35 1.69
C TRP A 430 -18.17 -12.71 1.01
N PHE A 431 -19.07 -13.11 0.11
CA PHE A 431 -18.99 -14.44 -0.50
C PHE A 431 -17.86 -14.58 -1.53
N ALA A 432 -17.58 -13.56 -2.35
CA ALA A 432 -16.49 -13.60 -3.31
C ALA A 432 -15.10 -13.63 -2.62
N GLY A 433 -14.94 -12.89 -1.50
CA GLY A 433 -13.72 -12.97 -0.69
C GLY A 433 -13.52 -14.34 -0.04
N LEU A 434 -14.60 -14.99 0.42
CA LEU A 434 -14.56 -16.36 0.94
C LEU A 434 -14.09 -17.35 -0.14
N VAL A 435 -14.64 -17.27 -1.35
CA VAL A 435 -14.26 -18.15 -2.48
C VAL A 435 -12.81 -17.91 -2.90
N GLY A 436 -12.37 -16.65 -2.95
CA GLY A 436 -10.97 -16.30 -3.23
C GLY A 436 -9.98 -16.90 -2.23
N MET A 437 -10.27 -16.82 -0.92
CA MET A 437 -9.45 -17.46 0.12
C MET A 437 -9.45 -19.00 -0.01
N ALA A 438 -10.58 -19.62 -0.38
CA ALA A 438 -10.68 -21.07 -0.52
C ALA A 438 -9.79 -21.62 -1.65
N ILE A 439 -9.77 -20.97 -2.82
CA ILE A 439 -8.98 -21.39 -4.00
C ILE A 439 -7.46 -21.27 -3.74
N GLU A 440 -7.06 -20.24 -2.98
CA GLU A 440 -5.69 -20.03 -2.54
C GLU A 440 -5.24 -21.00 -1.43
N THR A 441 -6.18 -21.61 -0.71
CA THR A 441 -5.87 -22.53 0.39
C THR A 441 -5.45 -23.91 -0.12
N LYS A 442 -4.16 -24.27 0.07
CA LYS A 442 -3.62 -25.59 -0.32
C LYS A 442 -4.44 -26.78 0.19
N THR A 443 -4.93 -26.74 1.44
CA THR A 443 -5.75 -27.81 2.02
C THR A 443 -7.02 -28.07 1.20
N PHE A 444 -7.73 -27.00 0.82
CA PHE A 444 -8.95 -27.08 0.02
C PHE A 444 -8.64 -27.54 -1.42
N ARG A 445 -7.55 -27.04 -2.02
CA ARG A 445 -7.03 -27.51 -3.32
C ARG A 445 -6.73 -29.02 -3.30
N ASN A 446 -6.12 -29.52 -2.24
CA ASN A 446 -5.81 -30.94 -2.06
C ASN A 446 -7.08 -31.78 -1.86
N TRP A 447 -8.09 -31.27 -1.14
CA TRP A 447 -9.40 -31.94 -1.02
C TRP A 447 -10.09 -32.07 -2.37
N LEU A 448 -10.14 -30.99 -3.18
CA LEU A 448 -10.70 -31.05 -4.54
C LEU A 448 -9.90 -32.03 -5.43
N ALA A 449 -8.57 -31.95 -5.40
CA ALA A 449 -7.68 -32.80 -6.19
C ALA A 449 -7.73 -34.29 -5.79
N SER A 450 -8.13 -34.63 -4.55
CA SER A 450 -8.22 -36.03 -4.09
C SER A 450 -9.13 -36.90 -4.97
N SER A 451 -10.16 -36.30 -5.57
CA SER A 451 -11.05 -36.95 -6.54
C SER A 451 -10.37 -37.35 -7.86
N ALA A 452 -9.30 -36.65 -8.25
CA ALA A 452 -8.50 -36.97 -9.42
C ALA A 452 -7.33 -37.91 -9.06
N LEU A 453 -6.63 -37.65 -7.96
CA LEU A 453 -5.50 -38.50 -7.51
C LEU A 453 -5.95 -39.94 -7.22
N SER A 454 -7.18 -40.15 -6.76
CA SER A 454 -7.74 -41.50 -6.53
C SER A 454 -8.01 -42.32 -7.80
N SER A 455 -7.85 -41.74 -9.00
CA SER A 455 -7.86 -42.48 -10.28
C SER A 455 -6.46 -42.81 -10.85
N VAL A 456 -5.38 -42.35 -10.22
CA VAL A 456 -4.00 -42.47 -10.74
C VAL A 456 -3.28 -43.65 -10.07
N LYS A 457 -2.32 -44.26 -10.78
CA LYS A 457 -1.58 -45.44 -10.31
C LYS A 457 -0.47 -45.07 -9.30
N PRO A 458 -0.12 -45.95 -8.33
CA PRO A 458 0.87 -45.62 -7.29
C PRO A 458 2.27 -45.23 -7.78
N ASP A 459 2.73 -45.77 -8.90
CA ASP A 459 4.07 -45.48 -9.47
C ASP A 459 4.11 -44.24 -10.38
N GLU A 460 2.98 -43.59 -10.64
CA GLU A 460 2.87 -42.52 -11.64
C GLU A 460 3.11 -41.13 -11.00
N GLN A 461 4.34 -40.62 -11.15
CA GLN A 461 4.73 -39.31 -10.61
C GLN A 461 4.05 -38.14 -11.34
N ILE A 462 2.88 -37.72 -10.85
CA ILE A 462 2.19 -36.52 -11.34
C ILE A 462 3.00 -35.26 -10.97
N SER A 463 3.49 -34.53 -11.96
CA SER A 463 4.04 -33.18 -11.76
C SER A 463 2.92 -32.16 -11.48
N GLU A 464 3.08 -31.29 -10.47
CA GLU A 464 2.16 -30.16 -10.28
C GLU A 464 2.10 -29.26 -11.54
N PRO A 465 0.92 -28.75 -11.96
CA PRO A 465 0.82 -27.83 -13.08
C PRO A 465 1.68 -26.57 -12.88
N HIS A 466 2.32 -26.08 -13.95
CA HIS A 466 3.15 -24.86 -13.88
C HIS A 466 2.38 -23.61 -13.39
N SER A 467 1.05 -23.61 -13.48
CA SER A 467 0.20 -22.57 -12.91
C SER A 467 0.19 -22.53 -11.37
N TYR A 468 0.65 -23.58 -10.67
CA TYR A 468 0.75 -23.60 -9.21
C TYR A 468 1.98 -22.85 -8.66
N VAL A 469 2.89 -22.38 -9.55
CA VAL A 469 4.06 -21.56 -9.17
C VAL A 469 3.67 -20.17 -8.68
N GLY A 470 2.49 -19.66 -9.08
CA GLY A 470 1.96 -18.36 -8.68
C GLY A 470 0.51 -18.43 -8.20
N SER A 471 -0.05 -17.26 -7.87
CA SER A 471 -1.48 -17.06 -7.64
C SER A 471 -2.07 -16.26 -8.80
N PHE A 472 -3.22 -16.71 -9.29
CA PHE A 472 -3.96 -16.13 -10.40
C PHE A 472 -5.45 -15.98 -10.05
N ASN A 473 -5.74 -15.71 -8.78
CA ASN A 473 -7.08 -15.60 -8.24
C ASN A 473 -7.80 -14.35 -8.79
N PRO A 474 -8.88 -14.48 -9.59
CA PRO A 474 -9.54 -13.34 -10.22
C PRO A 474 -10.57 -12.64 -9.33
N PHE A 475 -10.94 -13.23 -8.17
CA PHE A 475 -12.04 -12.71 -7.34
C PHE A 475 -11.79 -11.28 -6.80
N PRO A 476 -10.57 -10.89 -6.38
CA PRO A 476 -10.29 -9.50 -6.02
C PRO A 476 -10.56 -8.50 -7.16
N ALA A 477 -10.09 -8.81 -8.37
CA ALA A 477 -10.34 -7.97 -9.55
C ALA A 477 -11.83 -7.91 -9.91
N LEU A 478 -12.52 -9.05 -9.91
CA LEU A 478 -13.95 -9.15 -10.20
C LEU A 478 -14.79 -8.31 -9.23
N VAL A 479 -14.52 -8.39 -7.94
CA VAL A 479 -15.27 -7.64 -6.91
C VAL A 479 -15.14 -6.13 -7.11
N VAL A 480 -13.92 -5.63 -7.35
CA VAL A 480 -13.69 -4.20 -7.59
C VAL A 480 -14.31 -3.75 -8.92
N GLY A 481 -14.19 -4.56 -9.98
CA GLY A 481 -14.74 -4.25 -11.30
C GLY A 481 -16.27 -4.21 -11.34
N VAL A 482 -16.94 -5.21 -10.77
CA VAL A 482 -18.41 -5.24 -10.68
C VAL A 482 -18.92 -4.08 -9.83
N THR A 483 -18.20 -3.72 -8.75
CA THR A 483 -18.52 -2.52 -7.95
C THR A 483 -18.39 -1.25 -8.80
N GLY A 484 -17.32 -1.11 -9.58
CA GLY A 484 -17.13 0.01 -10.49
C GLY A 484 -18.27 0.16 -11.50
N ILE A 485 -18.66 -0.93 -12.15
CA ILE A 485 -19.76 -0.95 -13.14
C ILE A 485 -21.11 -0.63 -12.48
N ALA A 486 -21.41 -1.25 -11.34
CA ALA A 486 -22.68 -1.03 -10.63
C ALA A 486 -22.83 0.41 -10.11
N MET A 487 -21.73 1.03 -9.67
CA MET A 487 -21.72 2.40 -9.15
C MET A 487 -21.62 3.45 -10.26
N ALA A 488 -21.04 3.12 -11.42
CA ALA A 488 -21.10 3.97 -12.61
C ALA A 488 -22.52 4.14 -13.16
N ALA A 489 -23.42 3.19 -12.87
CA ALA A 489 -24.84 3.19 -13.21
C ALA A 489 -25.76 3.61 -12.04
N HIS A 490 -25.20 4.06 -10.90
CA HIS A 490 -25.98 4.44 -9.73
C HIS A 490 -26.58 5.85 -9.86
N HIS A 491 -27.89 5.96 -9.62
CA HIS A 491 -28.62 7.23 -9.70
C HIS A 491 -28.16 8.24 -8.63
N GLN A 492 -28.00 9.50 -9.00
CA GLN A 492 -27.70 10.60 -8.07
C GLN A 492 -28.60 11.79 -8.36
N THR A 493 -28.79 12.66 -7.38
CA THR A 493 -29.72 13.81 -7.47
C THR A 493 -29.28 14.82 -8.54
N TYR A 494 -27.99 15.11 -8.63
CA TYR A 494 -27.43 16.11 -9.53
C TYR A 494 -26.61 15.49 -10.67
N LEU A 495 -26.66 16.11 -11.86
CA LEU A 495 -25.97 15.61 -13.06
C LEU A 495 -24.45 15.47 -12.84
N PHE A 496 -23.82 16.45 -12.16
CA PHE A 496 -22.41 16.37 -11.81
C PHE A 496 -22.10 15.19 -10.88
N GLN A 497 -22.98 14.87 -9.92
CA GLN A 497 -22.83 13.67 -9.07
C GLN A 497 -22.87 12.38 -9.89
N VAL A 498 -23.77 12.28 -10.88
CA VAL A 498 -23.83 11.12 -11.79
C VAL A 498 -22.52 11.03 -12.59
N GLN A 499 -22.07 12.12 -13.20
CA GLN A 499 -20.85 12.15 -14.02
C GLN A 499 -19.59 11.74 -13.24
N ILE A 500 -19.40 12.24 -12.02
CA ILE A 500 -18.23 11.87 -11.20
C ILE A 500 -18.31 10.42 -10.68
N HIS A 501 -19.52 9.88 -10.45
CA HIS A 501 -19.73 8.46 -10.14
C HIS A 501 -19.45 7.54 -11.32
N THR A 502 -19.93 7.90 -12.52
CA THR A 502 -19.57 7.23 -13.77
C THR A 502 -18.04 7.26 -13.98
N LEU A 503 -17.37 8.38 -13.68
CA LEU A 503 -15.92 8.49 -13.81
C LEU A 503 -15.16 7.53 -12.88
N TRP A 504 -15.39 7.56 -11.56
CA TRP A 504 -14.66 6.66 -10.65
C TRP A 504 -15.05 5.19 -10.83
N GLY A 505 -16.31 4.91 -11.15
CA GLY A 505 -16.76 3.55 -11.47
C GLY A 505 -16.07 2.97 -12.70
N ASN A 506 -15.92 3.77 -13.77
CA ASN A 506 -15.15 3.39 -14.96
C ASN A 506 -13.67 3.15 -14.67
N PHE A 507 -13.05 3.92 -13.76
CA PHE A 507 -11.68 3.69 -13.33
C PHE A 507 -11.51 2.35 -12.57
N LEU A 508 -12.45 1.99 -11.68
CA LEU A 508 -12.41 0.68 -11.00
C LEU A 508 -12.69 -0.48 -11.95
N ALA A 509 -13.54 -0.29 -12.97
CA ALA A 509 -13.75 -1.26 -14.04
C ALA A 509 -12.48 -1.45 -14.90
N ALA A 510 -11.78 -0.36 -15.24
CA ALA A 510 -10.51 -0.41 -15.98
C ALA A 510 -9.41 -1.15 -15.20
N PHE A 511 -9.29 -0.92 -13.88
CA PHE A 511 -8.42 -1.71 -13.00
C PHE A 511 -8.71 -3.21 -13.13
N ALA A 512 -9.98 -3.62 -13.02
CA ALA A 512 -10.36 -5.03 -13.05
C ALA A 512 -10.02 -5.72 -14.38
N VAL A 513 -10.23 -5.04 -15.51
CA VAL A 513 -9.85 -5.53 -16.84
C VAL A 513 -8.32 -5.68 -16.93
N LEU A 514 -7.56 -4.65 -16.53
CA LEU A 514 -6.10 -4.66 -16.63
C LEU A 514 -5.44 -5.68 -15.69
N ARG A 515 -5.95 -5.83 -14.46
CA ARG A 515 -5.50 -6.88 -13.52
C ARG A 515 -5.87 -8.29 -14.03
N SER A 516 -7.02 -8.45 -14.68
CA SER A 516 -7.37 -9.72 -15.34
C SER A 516 -6.42 -10.06 -16.50
N LEU A 517 -5.97 -9.05 -17.27
CA LEU A 517 -4.91 -9.21 -18.26
C LEU A 517 -3.55 -9.55 -17.62
N THR A 518 -3.20 -8.95 -16.47
CA THR A 518 -2.02 -9.33 -15.68
C THR A 518 -2.05 -10.83 -15.34
N TYR A 519 -3.15 -11.33 -14.79
CA TYR A 519 -3.29 -12.77 -14.49
C TYR A 519 -3.21 -13.63 -15.76
N PHE A 520 -3.86 -13.22 -16.86
CA PHE A 520 -3.85 -13.97 -18.13
C PHE A 520 -2.44 -14.11 -18.73
N PHE A 521 -1.67 -13.03 -18.79
CA PHE A 521 -0.30 -13.07 -19.31
C PHE A 521 0.65 -13.86 -18.40
N LEU A 522 0.52 -13.73 -17.08
CA LEU A 522 1.34 -14.52 -16.14
C LEU A 522 0.90 -15.99 -16.04
N TRP A 523 -0.35 -16.32 -16.36
CA TRP A 523 -0.81 -17.70 -16.51
C TRP A 523 -0.22 -18.35 -17.78
N LEU A 524 -0.16 -17.61 -18.89
CA LEU A 524 0.50 -18.05 -20.13
C LEU A 524 2.03 -18.19 -19.98
N ARG A 525 2.67 -17.32 -19.20
CA ARG A 525 4.12 -17.38 -18.91
C ARG A 525 4.40 -17.07 -17.42
N PRO A 526 4.35 -18.10 -16.54
CA PRO A 526 4.64 -17.92 -15.12
C PRO A 526 6.06 -17.40 -14.84
N SER A 527 6.19 -16.55 -13.82
CA SER A 527 7.46 -15.95 -13.42
C SER A 527 8.43 -17.01 -12.87
N LYS A 528 9.54 -17.27 -13.59
CA LYS A 528 10.58 -18.24 -13.19
C LYS A 528 11.59 -17.67 -12.19
N SER A 529 11.88 -16.36 -12.29
CA SER A 529 12.91 -15.66 -11.50
C SER A 529 12.38 -15.15 -10.15
N ILE A 530 13.29 -15.00 -9.19
CA ILE A 530 13.04 -14.30 -7.92
C ILE A 530 12.96 -12.78 -8.07
N LEU A 531 13.40 -12.22 -9.19
CA LEU A 531 13.34 -10.78 -9.46
C LEU A 531 11.91 -10.32 -9.86
N PRO A 532 11.50 -9.07 -9.54
CA PRO A 532 10.19 -8.52 -9.93
C PRO A 532 9.95 -8.56 -11.44
N SER A 533 8.86 -9.18 -11.89
CA SER A 533 8.59 -9.42 -13.32
C SER A 533 7.99 -8.22 -14.06
N ARG A 534 7.53 -7.19 -13.32
CA ARG A 534 7.05 -5.89 -13.86
C ARG A 534 6.06 -6.01 -15.03
N PRO A 535 4.93 -6.74 -14.90
CA PRO A 535 3.92 -6.81 -15.95
C PRO A 535 3.33 -5.41 -16.26
N PRO A 536 3.33 -4.95 -17.52
CA PRO A 536 2.98 -3.57 -17.86
C PRO A 536 1.49 -3.25 -17.64
N THR A 537 0.62 -4.25 -17.77
CA THR A 537 -0.81 -4.14 -17.43
C THR A 537 -1.03 -3.79 -15.96
N GLU A 538 -0.14 -4.20 -15.07
CA GLU A 538 -0.27 -3.95 -13.63
C GLU A 538 0.07 -2.52 -13.25
N ALA A 539 1.03 -1.88 -13.92
CA ALA A 539 1.32 -0.47 -13.72
C ALA A 539 0.08 0.40 -14.07
N LEU A 540 -0.61 0.05 -15.16
CA LEU A 540 -1.86 0.69 -15.57
C LEU A 540 -3.02 0.34 -14.62
N ALA A 541 -3.16 -0.92 -14.21
CA ALA A 541 -4.19 -1.34 -13.25
C ALA A 541 -4.06 -0.55 -11.94
N SER A 542 -2.83 -0.50 -11.39
CA SER A 542 -2.51 0.26 -10.19
C SER A 542 -2.86 1.74 -10.34
N PHE A 543 -2.55 2.34 -11.49
CA PHE A 543 -2.86 3.74 -11.79
C PHE A 543 -4.37 4.01 -11.78
N PHE A 544 -5.16 3.22 -12.51
CA PHE A 544 -6.62 3.39 -12.55
C PHE A 544 -7.27 3.13 -11.19
N LEU A 545 -6.78 2.18 -10.41
CA LEU A 545 -7.23 1.92 -9.05
C LEU A 545 -6.98 3.11 -8.11
N THR A 546 -5.79 3.71 -8.17
CA THR A 546 -5.46 4.92 -7.39
C THR A 546 -6.28 6.13 -7.84
N ALA A 547 -6.39 6.39 -9.14
CA ALA A 547 -7.19 7.49 -9.69
C ALA A 547 -8.69 7.33 -9.38
N GLY A 548 -9.22 6.10 -9.44
CA GLY A 548 -10.57 5.75 -9.01
C GLY A 548 -10.80 6.04 -7.53
N GLY A 549 -9.87 5.62 -6.66
CA GLY A 549 -9.94 5.91 -5.23
C GLY A 549 -9.96 7.41 -4.90
N LEU A 550 -9.13 8.21 -5.56
CA LEU A 550 -9.13 9.67 -5.38
C LEU A 550 -10.40 10.33 -5.92
N THR A 551 -10.89 9.90 -7.07
CA THR A 551 -12.12 10.45 -7.65
C THR A 551 -13.35 10.08 -6.81
N PHE A 552 -13.35 8.93 -6.14
CA PHE A 552 -14.36 8.55 -5.15
C PHE A 552 -14.24 9.38 -3.84
N ILE A 553 -13.04 9.78 -3.41
CA ILE A 553 -12.88 10.80 -2.34
C ILE A 553 -13.50 12.14 -2.78
N PHE A 554 -13.32 12.55 -4.03
CA PHE A 554 -13.89 13.79 -4.56
C PHE A 554 -15.42 13.74 -4.77
N SER A 555 -16.03 12.57 -5.00
CA SER A 555 -17.47 12.47 -5.28
C SER A 555 -18.38 12.62 -4.05
N THR A 556 -17.91 13.22 -2.96
CA THR A 556 -18.77 13.54 -1.82
C THR A 556 -19.81 14.61 -2.17
N GLU A 557 -20.95 14.52 -1.51
CA GLU A 557 -22.08 15.42 -1.69
C GLU A 557 -21.74 16.89 -1.39
N GLN A 558 -21.04 17.18 -0.29
CA GLN A 558 -20.63 18.56 0.02
C GLN A 558 -19.54 19.10 -0.93
N ILE A 559 -18.63 18.27 -1.47
CA ILE A 559 -17.73 18.72 -2.55
C ILE A 559 -18.52 19.03 -3.82
N THR A 560 -19.57 18.26 -4.12
CA THR A 560 -20.50 18.53 -5.22
C THR A 560 -21.20 19.88 -5.03
N PHE A 561 -21.81 20.12 -3.86
CA PHE A 561 -22.50 21.39 -3.58
C PHE A 561 -21.51 22.57 -3.62
N MET A 562 -20.32 22.39 -3.05
CA MET A 562 -19.24 23.39 -3.08
C MET A 562 -18.74 23.69 -4.51
N ALA A 563 -18.74 22.72 -5.42
CA ALA A 563 -18.39 22.91 -6.83
C ALA A 563 -19.49 23.70 -7.56
N MET A 564 -20.75 23.26 -7.46
CA MET A 564 -21.90 23.93 -8.11
C MET A 564 -22.11 25.36 -7.60
N ARG A 565 -21.97 25.60 -6.28
CA ARG A 565 -22.03 26.96 -5.67
C ARG A 565 -20.98 27.93 -6.22
N ARG A 566 -19.86 27.42 -6.73
CA ARG A 566 -18.78 28.21 -7.34
C ARG A 566 -18.77 28.14 -8.88
N GLY A 567 -19.72 27.45 -9.51
CA GLY A 567 -19.76 27.24 -10.97
C GLY A 567 -18.56 26.44 -11.51
N HIS A 568 -18.01 25.55 -10.69
CA HIS A 568 -16.79 24.76 -10.95
C HIS A 568 -17.11 23.25 -11.02
N ASP A 569 -18.34 22.88 -11.37
CA ASP A 569 -18.86 21.51 -11.50
C ASP A 569 -18.49 20.80 -12.82
N ASP A 570 -17.33 21.12 -13.37
CA ASP A 570 -16.77 20.44 -14.55
C ASP A 570 -16.06 19.13 -14.18
N VAL A 571 -16.61 18.00 -14.65
CA VAL A 571 -16.01 16.67 -14.47
C VAL A 571 -14.63 16.53 -15.13
N MET A 572 -14.32 17.30 -16.19
CA MET A 572 -12.99 17.31 -16.82
C MET A 572 -11.93 17.96 -15.90
N MET A 573 -12.26 19.02 -15.17
CA MET A 573 -11.39 19.58 -14.12
C MET A 573 -11.08 18.53 -13.05
N PHE A 574 -12.10 17.86 -12.50
CA PHE A 574 -11.91 16.84 -11.46
C PHE A 574 -11.10 15.64 -11.95
N LEU A 575 -11.35 15.17 -13.18
CA LEU A 575 -10.54 14.16 -13.88
C LEU A 575 -9.06 14.56 -13.93
N ASN A 576 -8.75 15.75 -14.45
CA ASN A 576 -7.36 16.20 -14.63
C ASN A 576 -6.64 16.39 -13.30
N VAL A 577 -7.33 16.91 -12.27
CA VAL A 577 -6.78 17.04 -10.91
C VAL A 577 -6.50 15.66 -10.30
N ALA A 578 -7.43 14.71 -10.40
CA ALA A 578 -7.24 13.35 -9.87
C ALA A 578 -6.09 12.60 -10.57
N VAL A 579 -5.99 12.73 -11.90
CA VAL A 579 -4.89 12.18 -12.71
C VAL A 579 -3.55 12.81 -12.33
N ALA A 580 -3.46 14.14 -12.22
CA ALA A 580 -2.23 14.83 -11.87
C ALA A 580 -1.71 14.46 -10.46
N ILE A 581 -2.60 14.37 -9.47
CA ILE A 581 -2.27 13.95 -8.11
C ILE A 581 -1.83 12.47 -8.09
N THR A 582 -2.50 11.61 -8.87
CA THR A 582 -2.10 10.19 -9.02
C THR A 582 -0.71 10.05 -9.65
N CYS A 583 -0.42 10.78 -10.73
CA CYS A 583 0.91 10.82 -11.35
C CYS A 583 1.98 11.30 -10.36
N LEU A 584 1.71 12.36 -9.58
CA LEU A 584 2.64 12.85 -8.56
C LEU A 584 2.89 11.79 -7.48
N ALA A 585 1.84 11.12 -6.98
CA ALA A 585 1.99 10.06 -6.00
C ALA A 585 2.79 8.86 -6.53
N PHE A 586 2.63 8.52 -7.82
CA PHE A 586 3.41 7.48 -8.49
C PHE A 586 4.89 7.89 -8.63
N CYS A 587 5.18 9.12 -9.07
CA CYS A 587 6.53 9.67 -9.07
C CYS A 587 7.17 9.67 -7.66
N TRP A 588 6.37 9.93 -6.62
CA TRP A 588 6.83 9.92 -5.23
C TRP A 588 7.15 8.50 -4.72
N VAL A 589 6.25 7.54 -4.94
CA VAL A 589 6.47 6.11 -4.59
C VAL A 589 7.65 5.52 -5.37
N LEU A 590 7.82 5.90 -6.65
CA LEU A 590 8.99 5.56 -7.45
C LEU A 590 10.28 6.15 -6.84
N SER A 591 10.25 7.43 -6.44
CA SER A 591 11.40 8.11 -5.85
C SER A 591 11.85 7.47 -4.53
N ILE A 592 10.92 7.12 -3.63
CA ILE A 592 11.23 6.39 -2.39
C ILE A 592 11.80 5.00 -2.69
N SER A 593 11.19 4.27 -3.64
CA SER A 593 11.62 2.92 -4.00
C SER A 593 13.02 2.90 -4.64
N ALA A 594 13.30 3.87 -5.52
CA ALA A 594 14.61 4.07 -6.14
C ALA A 594 15.65 4.50 -5.09
N PHE A 595 15.31 5.42 -4.18
CA PHE A 595 16.19 5.82 -3.08
C PHE A 595 16.55 4.63 -2.20
N LYS A 596 15.57 3.81 -1.76
CA LYS A 596 15.83 2.58 -1.01
C LYS A 596 16.80 1.65 -1.76
N GLY A 597 16.54 1.38 -3.04
CA GLY A 597 17.40 0.53 -3.87
C GLY A 597 18.84 1.08 -3.99
N TRP A 598 18.98 2.39 -4.16
CA TRP A 598 20.26 3.08 -4.28
C TRP A 598 21.08 3.07 -2.97
N VAL A 599 20.45 3.24 -1.80
CA VAL A 599 21.16 3.10 -0.52
C VAL A 599 21.60 1.65 -0.32
N MET A 600 20.71 0.66 -0.58
CA MET A 600 21.05 -0.77 -0.50
C MET A 600 22.18 -1.18 -1.44
N PHE A 601 22.23 -0.64 -2.65
CA PHE A 601 23.32 -0.87 -3.60
C PHE A 601 24.64 -0.31 -3.06
N ARG A 602 24.63 0.91 -2.52
CA ARG A 602 25.82 1.54 -1.93
C ARG A 602 26.32 0.86 -0.67
N SER A 603 25.44 0.31 0.18
CA SER A 603 25.84 -0.43 1.38
C SER A 603 26.38 -1.83 1.07
N ARG A 604 26.18 -2.35 -0.15
CA ARG A 604 26.73 -3.64 -0.61
C ARG A 604 28.11 -3.53 -1.27
N GLN A 605 28.50 -2.35 -1.74
CA GLN A 605 29.86 -2.16 -2.24
C GLN A 605 30.83 -2.03 -1.05
N PRO A 606 31.86 -2.89 -0.93
CA PRO A 606 32.89 -2.72 0.09
C PRO A 606 33.59 -1.38 -0.17
N MET A 607 33.75 -0.56 0.87
CA MET A 607 34.52 0.68 0.74
C MET A 607 35.98 0.33 0.44
N SER A 608 36.43 0.64 -0.77
CA SER A 608 37.85 0.63 -1.11
C SER A 608 38.54 1.78 -0.37
N VAL A 609 39.23 1.43 0.72
CA VAL A 609 40.06 2.32 1.55
C VAL A 609 41.51 2.15 1.14
#